data_AF-A0A6L9Z7H8-F1
#
_entry.id   AF-A0A6L9Z7H8-F1
#
_cell.length_a   1.000
_cell.length_b   1.000
_cell.length_c   1.000
_cell.angle_alpha   90.00
_cell.angle_beta   90.00
_cell.angle_gamma   90.00
#
_symmetry.space_group_name_H-M   'P 1'
#
loop_
_entity.id
_entity.type
_entity.pdbx_description
1 polymer ?
#
loop_
_entity_poly.entity_id
_entity_poly.type
_entity_poly.pdbx_seq_one_letter_code
_entity_poly.pdbx_strand_id
1 'polypeptide(L)'
;MMVFYELNRNLNEVASGGNLKVIVHKLIMYCQASNQLEKLIDGALNQNPNNSQLKAIDGNFKLTTSLVKILGPLETNFINQMQQSYRDCCPDWSKYKIPDSFYEILENFDNIHQPTDDEKLIVKFVDSLLVNGNIPTSEAEQLKQWLEKNAKNVSDLLSHKQNFNIKSDSDQSSKSEISIPEAEEEGLKQFSFEVVTVNRKGVIIERENKQASYFTEDLGNGVDLDMVSIPEGSFFMGSPETESWSDDRERPQHQVSIQPFFLGKYQVTQAQWRAVAKLPKVKRDLDPDPSEFKGKNRPVEQVTWVDAVEFCRRLSEHTGTEYRLPSEAEWEYACRAGTTTPFHYGETITSKLANYAASDTYAEEAKGEYRGETTPVGHFPYPNGFGLYDMHGNVWEWCADPCHDNYFGAPTDGSVWNKKFNLFHYYIMQDIMRGGSWNTIPGECRSASRSNSFHLRVFYFLKVGFRVARGIE
;
A
#
# COMPACT_ATOMS: atom_id res chain seq x y z
N MET A 1 3.44 29.26 2.24
CA MET A 1 3.11 30.14 1.09
C MET A 1 2.21 29.46 0.07
N MET A 2 2.51 28.25 -0.44
CA MET A 2 1.59 27.50 -1.32
C MET A 2 0.24 27.16 -0.67
N VAL A 3 0.21 26.80 0.62
CA VAL A 3 -1.05 26.58 1.37
C VAL A 3 -1.89 27.86 1.44
N PHE A 4 -1.27 29.03 1.54
CA PHE A 4 -1.95 30.33 1.59
C PHE A 4 -2.51 30.73 0.21
N TYR A 5 -1.85 30.30 -0.87
CA TYR A 5 -2.28 30.51 -2.25
C TYR A 5 -3.45 29.59 -2.63
N GLU A 6 -3.40 28.31 -2.22
CA GLU A 6 -4.49 27.34 -2.44
C GLU A 6 -5.73 27.67 -1.60
N LEU A 7 -5.58 28.10 -0.35
CA LEU A 7 -6.71 28.51 0.50
C LEU A 7 -7.43 29.72 -0.10
N ASN A 8 -6.70 30.74 -0.57
CA ASN A 8 -7.30 31.96 -1.12
C ASN A 8 -7.93 31.75 -2.51
N ARG A 9 -7.38 30.87 -3.34
CA ARG A 9 -7.86 30.67 -4.71
C ARG A 9 -9.11 29.78 -4.77
N ASN A 10 -9.22 28.83 -3.85
CA ASN A 10 -10.31 27.84 -3.85
C ASN A 10 -11.34 28.09 -2.74
N LEU A 11 -11.28 29.19 -1.99
CA LEU A 11 -12.22 29.43 -0.87
C LEU A 11 -13.69 29.43 -1.33
N ASN A 12 -13.96 29.87 -2.56
CA ASN A 12 -15.30 29.86 -3.15
C ASN A 12 -15.70 28.49 -3.73
N GLU A 13 -14.75 27.68 -4.21
CA GLU A 13 -15.00 26.29 -4.68
C GLU A 13 -15.09 25.29 -3.52
N VAL A 14 -14.35 25.52 -2.43
CA VAL A 14 -14.42 24.78 -1.16
C VAL A 14 -15.72 25.09 -0.43
N ALA A 15 -16.24 26.32 -0.56
CA ALA A 15 -17.52 26.72 0.02
C ALA A 15 -18.74 26.26 -0.79
N SER A 16 -18.58 25.84 -2.06
CA SER A 16 -19.69 25.34 -2.87
C SER A 16 -19.83 23.82 -2.76
N GLY A 17 -20.62 23.36 -1.81
CA GLY A 17 -21.32 22.06 -1.90
C GLY A 17 -20.98 20.98 -0.87
N GLY A 18 -20.10 21.23 0.12
CA GLY A 18 -19.77 20.25 1.17
C GLY A 18 -20.17 20.71 2.57
N ASN A 19 -20.55 19.76 3.45
CA ASN A 19 -20.69 20.04 4.89
C ASN A 19 -19.32 20.45 5.46
N LEU A 20 -19.27 21.59 6.15
CA LEU A 20 -18.07 22.22 6.72
C LEU A 20 -17.25 21.27 7.62
N LYS A 21 -17.89 20.30 8.29
CA LYS A 21 -17.22 19.25 9.07
C LYS A 21 -16.38 18.30 8.22
N VAL A 22 -16.86 17.96 7.02
CA VAL A 22 -16.16 17.07 6.07
C VAL A 22 -14.89 17.75 5.54
N ILE A 23 -14.92 19.07 5.37
CA ILE A 23 -13.79 19.87 4.91
C ILE A 23 -12.71 19.96 6.00
N VAL A 24 -13.12 20.18 7.25
CA VAL A 24 -12.21 20.21 8.41
C VAL A 24 -11.60 18.83 8.68
N HIS A 25 -12.39 17.76 8.60
CA HIS A 25 -11.91 16.38 8.75
C HIS A 25 -10.87 16.01 7.68
N LYS A 26 -11.10 16.41 6.42
CA LYS A 26 -10.14 16.26 5.32
C LYS A 26 -8.81 16.98 5.58
N LEU A 27 -8.83 18.14 6.23
CA LEU A 27 -7.62 18.89 6.61
C LEU A 27 -6.88 18.24 7.80
N ILE A 28 -7.58 17.65 8.76
CA ILE A 28 -6.97 16.88 9.87
C ILE A 28 -6.18 15.69 9.34
N MET A 29 -6.81 14.93 8.44
CA MET A 29 -6.21 13.74 7.84
C MET A 29 -5.04 14.09 6.91
N TYR A 30 -5.13 15.20 6.17
CA TYR A 30 -4.07 15.70 5.30
C TYR A 30 -2.81 16.16 6.07
N CYS A 31 -2.98 16.72 7.28
CA CYS A 31 -1.86 17.30 8.02
C CYS A 31 -1.18 16.35 9.01
N GLN A 32 -1.79 15.21 9.39
CA GLN A 32 -1.31 14.23 10.40
C GLN A 32 -0.61 14.82 11.64
N ALA A 33 -0.92 16.06 12.01
CA ALA A 33 -0.32 16.77 13.13
C ALA A 33 -1.45 17.57 13.77
N SER A 34 -2.11 16.94 14.74
CA SER A 34 -3.14 17.57 15.58
C SER A 34 -2.70 18.96 16.09
N ASN A 35 -1.41 19.12 16.39
CA ASN A 35 -0.83 20.40 16.81
C ASN A 35 -0.66 21.46 15.69
N GLN A 36 -0.62 21.11 14.41
CA GLN A 36 -0.50 22.09 13.33
C GLN A 36 -1.86 22.66 12.93
N LEU A 37 -2.90 21.84 12.94
CA LEU A 37 -4.24 22.31 12.58
C LEU A 37 -4.92 23.11 13.70
N GLU A 38 -4.70 22.75 14.96
CA GLU A 38 -5.08 23.58 16.12
C GLU A 38 -4.44 24.98 16.01
N LYS A 39 -3.13 25.06 15.74
CA LYS A 39 -2.42 26.33 15.49
C LYS A 39 -2.96 27.12 14.30
N LEU A 40 -3.46 26.44 13.27
CA LEU A 40 -4.04 27.08 12.08
C LEU A 40 -5.43 27.65 12.41
N ILE A 41 -6.26 26.93 13.17
CA ILE A 41 -7.57 27.40 13.63
C ILE A 41 -7.40 28.57 14.61
N ASP A 42 -6.46 28.46 15.55
CA ASP A 42 -6.08 29.55 16.46
C ASP A 42 -5.59 30.78 15.69
N GLY A 43 -4.74 30.57 14.67
CA GLY A 43 -4.28 31.64 13.78
C GLY A 43 -5.42 32.32 13.02
N ALA A 44 -6.38 31.55 12.52
CA ALA A 44 -7.55 32.06 11.81
C ALA A 44 -8.52 32.81 12.74
N LEU A 45 -8.72 32.33 13.97
CA LEU A 45 -9.51 33.00 15.01
C LEU A 45 -8.84 34.27 15.52
N ASN A 46 -7.51 34.29 15.65
CA ASN A 46 -6.78 35.49 16.01
C ASN A 46 -6.93 36.61 14.96
N GLN A 47 -6.98 36.24 13.68
CA GLN A 47 -7.23 37.19 12.59
C GLN A 47 -8.70 37.57 12.45
N ASN A 48 -9.64 36.67 12.81
CA ASN A 48 -11.08 36.87 12.68
C ASN A 48 -11.84 36.48 13.96
N PRO A 49 -11.65 37.20 15.08
CA PRO A 49 -12.06 36.76 16.41
C PRO A 49 -13.57 36.71 16.63
N ASN A 50 -14.36 37.31 15.74
CA ASN A 50 -15.82 37.33 15.85
C ASN A 50 -16.53 36.38 14.88
N ASN A 51 -15.79 35.59 14.12
CA ASN A 51 -16.37 34.63 13.18
C ASN A 51 -17.05 33.47 13.95
N SER A 52 -18.38 33.44 13.93
CA SER A 52 -19.19 32.45 14.64
C SER A 52 -19.00 31.02 14.11
N GLN A 53 -18.71 30.87 12.82
CA GLN A 53 -18.44 29.57 12.20
C GLN A 53 -17.08 29.02 12.64
N LEU A 54 -16.04 29.86 12.68
CA LEU A 54 -14.71 29.47 13.19
C LEU A 54 -14.74 29.10 14.68
N LYS A 55 -15.51 29.82 15.50
CA LYS A 55 -15.72 29.48 16.91
C LYS A 55 -16.44 28.15 17.10
N ALA A 56 -17.45 27.86 16.26
CA ALA A 56 -18.14 26.58 16.28
C ALA A 56 -17.26 25.42 15.80
N ILE A 57 -16.34 25.67 14.85
CA ILE A 57 -15.32 24.71 14.41
C ILE A 57 -14.37 24.40 15.56
N ASP A 58 -13.79 25.41 16.21
CA ASP A 58 -12.85 25.27 17.33
C ASP A 58 -13.40 24.41 18.49
N GLY A 59 -14.65 24.68 18.90
CA GLY A 59 -15.31 23.92 19.97
C GLY A 59 -15.53 22.43 19.64
N ASN A 60 -15.89 22.11 18.39
CA ASN A 60 -16.06 20.71 17.96
C ASN A 60 -14.72 20.00 17.77
N PHE A 61 -13.70 20.73 17.30
CA PHE A 61 -12.37 20.20 17.05
C PHE A 61 -11.69 19.77 18.35
N LYS A 62 -11.81 20.58 19.41
CA LYS A 62 -11.27 20.30 20.74
C LYS A 62 -11.76 18.98 21.31
N LEU A 63 -13.05 18.68 21.14
CA LEU A 63 -13.68 17.43 21.59
C LEU A 63 -13.03 16.21 20.91
N THR A 64 -12.91 16.25 19.59
CA THR A 64 -12.39 15.15 18.77
C THR A 64 -10.89 14.97 18.95
N THR A 65 -10.10 16.05 19.00
CA THR A 65 -8.64 15.97 19.17
C THR A 65 -8.22 15.39 20.51
N SER A 66 -8.97 15.69 21.59
CA SER A 66 -8.66 15.15 22.92
C SER A 66 -8.89 13.64 22.97
N LEU A 67 -9.98 13.14 22.37
CA LEU A 67 -10.21 11.69 22.30
C LEU A 67 -9.21 10.98 21.39
N VAL A 68 -8.87 11.57 20.25
CA VAL A 68 -7.86 10.99 19.34
C VAL A 68 -6.51 10.85 20.03
N LYS A 69 -6.10 11.83 20.86
CA LYS A 69 -4.86 11.75 21.64
C LYS A 69 -4.88 10.63 22.68
N ILE A 70 -6.03 10.34 23.29
CA ILE A 70 -6.17 9.33 24.36
C ILE A 70 -6.38 7.93 23.81
N LEU A 71 -7.30 7.76 22.86
CA LEU A 71 -7.76 6.47 22.34
C LEU A 71 -7.03 6.02 21.07
N GLY A 72 -6.53 6.95 20.26
CA GLY A 72 -5.82 6.63 19.01
C GLY A 72 -4.66 5.66 19.20
N PRO A 73 -3.77 5.86 20.20
CA PRO A 73 -2.68 4.92 20.48
C PRO A 73 -3.12 3.55 21.00
N LEU A 74 -4.36 3.43 21.50
CA LEU A 74 -4.91 2.19 22.07
C LEU A 74 -5.67 1.34 21.04
N GLU A 75 -5.98 1.90 19.86
CA GLU A 75 -6.86 1.29 18.85
C GLU A 75 -6.53 -0.18 18.57
N THR A 76 -5.27 -0.51 18.24
CA THR A 76 -4.86 -1.87 17.86
C THR A 76 -5.20 -2.93 18.91
N ASN A 77 -5.10 -2.59 20.20
CA ASN A 77 -5.31 -3.52 21.30
C ASN A 77 -6.74 -3.51 21.86
N PHE A 78 -7.51 -2.47 21.54
CA PHE A 78 -8.82 -2.22 22.14
C PHE A 78 -9.96 -2.08 21.12
N ILE A 79 -9.70 -2.27 19.83
CA ILE A 79 -10.69 -2.07 18.77
C ILE A 79 -11.94 -2.93 18.95
N ASN A 80 -11.81 -4.18 19.42
CA ASN A 80 -12.95 -5.06 19.65
C ASN A 80 -13.87 -4.53 20.76
N GLN A 81 -13.28 -3.99 21.84
CA GLN A 81 -14.00 -3.36 22.94
C GLN A 81 -14.64 -2.05 22.48
N MET A 82 -13.94 -1.24 21.69
CA MET A 82 -14.50 -0.03 21.08
C MET A 82 -15.68 -0.38 20.16
N GLN A 83 -15.56 -1.38 19.30
CA GLN A 83 -16.67 -1.85 18.46
C GLN A 83 -17.86 -2.34 19.28
N GLN A 84 -17.60 -3.00 20.40
CA GLN A 84 -18.67 -3.44 21.29
C GLN A 84 -19.37 -2.24 21.94
N SER A 85 -18.63 -1.28 22.48
CA SER A 85 -19.19 -0.05 23.03
C SER A 85 -19.96 0.77 21.99
N TYR A 86 -19.49 0.78 20.74
CA TYR A 86 -20.21 1.39 19.63
C TYR A 86 -21.57 0.71 19.39
N ARG A 87 -21.62 -0.63 19.40
CA ARG A 87 -22.86 -1.41 19.27
C ARG A 87 -23.82 -1.13 20.42
N ASP A 88 -23.31 -1.11 21.65
CA ASP A 88 -24.11 -0.90 22.85
C ASP A 88 -24.78 0.47 22.85
N CYS A 89 -24.09 1.50 22.33
CA CYS A 89 -24.63 2.85 22.23
C CYS A 89 -25.52 3.10 21.00
N CYS A 90 -25.45 2.24 19.97
CA CYS A 90 -26.14 2.42 18.68
C CYS A 90 -26.91 1.15 18.24
N PRO A 91 -27.93 0.68 18.98
CA PRO A 91 -28.54 -0.65 18.81
C PRO A 91 -29.32 -0.87 17.50
N ASP A 92 -29.84 0.18 16.86
CA ASP A 92 -30.66 0.05 15.63
C ASP A 92 -29.86 -0.17 14.33
N TRP A 93 -28.53 -0.23 14.41
CA TRP A 93 -27.65 -0.31 13.23
C TRP A 93 -27.19 -1.75 12.88
N SER A 94 -27.93 -2.77 13.33
CA SER A 94 -27.65 -4.19 13.03
C SER A 94 -27.64 -4.57 11.54
N LYS A 95 -28.07 -3.66 10.65
CA LYS A 95 -28.01 -3.81 9.17
C LYS A 95 -26.74 -3.26 8.53
N TYR A 96 -25.92 -2.51 9.27
CA TYR A 96 -24.70 -1.89 8.77
C TYR A 96 -23.47 -2.61 9.31
N LYS A 97 -22.41 -2.62 8.50
CA LYS A 97 -21.13 -3.19 8.89
C LYS A 97 -20.62 -2.45 10.14
N ILE A 98 -20.24 -3.19 11.18
CA ILE A 98 -19.59 -2.60 12.35
C ILE A 98 -18.29 -1.92 11.89
N PRO A 99 -18.00 -0.69 12.35
CA PRO A 99 -16.78 0.03 11.97
C PRO A 99 -15.53 -0.76 12.34
N ASP A 100 -14.55 -0.81 11.46
CA ASP A 100 -13.35 -1.64 11.62
C ASP A 100 -12.21 -0.91 12.37
N SER A 101 -12.37 0.38 12.66
CA SER A 101 -11.34 1.25 13.27
C SER A 101 -11.97 2.28 14.23
N PHE A 102 -11.18 2.79 15.20
CA PHE A 102 -11.58 3.84 16.12
C PHE A 102 -11.94 5.14 15.36
N TYR A 103 -11.21 5.44 14.29
CA TYR A 103 -11.47 6.62 13.46
C TYR A 103 -12.78 6.49 12.68
N GLU A 104 -13.15 5.29 12.22
CA GLU A 104 -14.42 5.03 11.54
C GLU A 104 -15.60 5.04 12.53
N ILE A 105 -15.38 4.61 13.79
CA ILE A 105 -16.33 4.79 14.89
C ILE A 105 -16.63 6.28 15.09
N LEU A 106 -15.60 7.13 15.15
CA LEU A 106 -15.76 8.58 15.29
C LEU A 106 -16.47 9.21 14.08
N GLU A 107 -16.14 8.78 12.86
CA GLU A 107 -16.77 9.23 11.63
C GLU A 107 -18.27 8.89 11.60
N ASN A 108 -18.64 7.69 12.05
CA ASN A 108 -20.03 7.28 12.06
C ASN A 108 -20.87 8.00 13.11
N PHE A 109 -20.31 8.39 14.25
CA PHE A 109 -21.03 9.25 15.20
C PHE A 109 -21.44 10.60 14.60
N ASP A 110 -20.70 11.11 13.62
CA ASP A 110 -21.07 12.34 12.90
C ASP A 110 -22.19 12.12 11.87
N ASN A 111 -22.30 10.91 11.32
CA ASN A 111 -23.34 10.54 10.35
C ASN A 111 -24.67 10.16 11.01
N ILE A 112 -24.66 9.84 12.31
CA ILE A 112 -25.88 9.55 13.07
C ILE A 112 -26.56 10.86 13.45
N HIS A 113 -27.81 11.01 13.02
CA HIS A 113 -28.65 12.12 13.47
C HIS A 113 -28.79 12.01 14.99
N GLN A 114 -28.26 13.00 15.72
CA GLN A 114 -28.27 12.93 17.18
C GLN A 114 -29.73 12.90 17.65
N PRO A 115 -30.17 11.87 18.39
CA PRO A 115 -31.50 11.89 19.00
C PRO A 115 -31.60 13.11 19.92
N THR A 116 -32.82 13.57 20.20
CA THR A 116 -33.11 14.68 21.13
C THR A 116 -32.78 14.36 22.59
N ASP A 117 -31.99 13.31 22.85
CA ASP A 117 -31.40 13.02 24.14
C ASP A 117 -30.33 14.08 24.45
N ASP A 118 -30.28 14.52 25.70
CA ASP A 118 -29.41 15.61 26.12
C ASP A 118 -27.90 15.26 26.04
N GLU A 119 -27.53 13.98 25.94
CA GLU A 119 -26.15 13.50 25.90
C GLU A 119 -25.73 12.96 24.53
N LYS A 120 -24.57 13.43 24.05
CA LYS A 120 -24.01 13.05 22.75
C LYS A 120 -23.62 11.57 22.75
N LEU A 121 -23.82 10.89 21.61
CA LEU A 121 -23.45 9.48 21.42
C LEU A 121 -21.98 9.18 21.75
N ILE A 122 -21.07 10.11 21.47
CA ILE A 122 -19.65 9.98 21.79
C ILE A 122 -19.37 9.92 23.29
N VAL A 123 -20.20 10.58 24.12
CA VAL A 123 -20.10 10.50 25.59
C VAL A 123 -20.55 9.13 26.07
N LYS A 124 -21.70 8.65 25.56
CA LYS A 124 -22.23 7.31 25.87
C LYS A 124 -21.24 6.21 25.47
N PHE A 125 -20.57 6.38 24.32
CA PHE A 125 -19.53 5.48 23.84
C PHE A 125 -18.33 5.39 24.78
N VAL A 126 -17.77 6.54 25.19
CA VAL A 126 -16.62 6.57 26.11
C VAL A 126 -17.00 6.00 27.47
N ASP A 127 -18.22 6.27 27.94
CA ASP A 127 -18.78 5.70 29.18
C ASP A 127 -18.89 4.17 29.12
N SER A 128 -19.50 3.63 28.06
CA SER A 128 -19.56 2.18 27.82
C SER A 128 -18.17 1.55 27.71
N LEU A 129 -17.24 2.23 27.02
CA LEU A 129 -15.87 1.73 26.83
C LEU A 129 -15.09 1.66 28.13
N LEU A 130 -15.26 2.63 29.03
CA LEU A 130 -14.65 2.59 30.36
C LEU A 130 -15.19 1.46 31.23
N VAL A 131 -16.41 1.01 30.97
CA VAL A 131 -17.05 -0.06 31.74
C VAL A 131 -16.65 -1.44 31.22
N ASN A 132 -16.59 -1.58 29.90
CA ASN A 132 -16.38 -2.87 29.24
C ASN A 132 -14.92 -3.09 28.83
N GLY A 133 -14.12 -2.04 28.76
CA GLY A 133 -12.72 -2.07 28.35
C GLY A 133 -11.79 -2.15 29.54
N ASN A 134 -10.91 -3.16 29.55
CA ASN A 134 -9.76 -3.23 30.46
C ASN A 134 -8.65 -2.23 30.06
N ILE A 135 -9.00 -0.95 29.94
CA ILE A 135 -8.11 0.13 29.50
C ILE A 135 -7.03 0.36 30.57
N PRO A 136 -5.77 0.65 30.20
CA PRO A 136 -4.74 0.95 31.18
C PRO A 136 -5.12 2.15 32.05
N THR A 137 -4.74 2.10 33.35
CA THR A 137 -5.22 3.04 34.37
C THR A 137 -4.98 4.51 34.03
N SER A 138 -3.85 4.84 33.40
CA SER A 138 -3.49 6.22 33.01
C SER A 138 -4.45 6.82 31.97
N GLU A 139 -4.84 6.04 30.98
CA GLU A 139 -5.73 6.42 29.90
C GLU A 139 -7.18 6.37 30.38
N ALA A 140 -7.53 5.38 31.20
CA ALA A 140 -8.85 5.31 31.84
C ALA A 140 -9.13 6.56 32.68
N GLU A 141 -8.14 7.06 33.43
CA GLU A 141 -8.29 8.28 34.22
C GLU A 141 -8.42 9.54 33.35
N GLN A 142 -7.69 9.62 32.23
CA GLN A 142 -7.84 10.70 31.25
C GLN A 142 -9.23 10.69 30.58
N LEU A 143 -9.79 9.51 30.30
CA LEU A 143 -11.14 9.38 29.74
C LEU A 143 -12.21 9.78 30.76
N LYS A 144 -12.04 9.49 32.06
CA LYS A 144 -12.95 9.98 33.10
C LYS A 144 -12.95 11.50 33.21
N GLN A 145 -11.77 12.12 33.26
CA GLN A 145 -11.66 13.59 33.24
C GLN A 145 -12.27 14.17 31.97
N TRP A 146 -12.14 13.46 30.85
CA TRP A 146 -12.80 13.83 29.61
C TRP A 146 -14.33 13.73 29.72
N LEU A 147 -14.88 12.68 30.33
CA LEU A 147 -16.32 12.55 30.57
C LEU A 147 -16.85 13.66 31.48
N GLU A 148 -16.18 13.95 32.60
CA GLU A 148 -16.56 15.02 33.53
C GLU A 148 -16.68 16.40 32.84
N LYS A 149 -15.86 16.62 31.82
CA LYS A 149 -15.83 17.87 31.06
C LYS A 149 -16.88 17.93 29.95
N ASN A 150 -17.33 16.79 29.43
CA ASN A 150 -18.11 16.72 28.19
C ASN A 150 -19.50 16.11 28.36
N ALA A 151 -19.76 15.38 29.44
CA ALA A 151 -21.10 14.92 29.82
C ALA A 151 -21.88 16.05 30.49
N LYS A 152 -23.19 16.08 30.27
CA LYS A 152 -24.06 17.03 30.97
C LYS A 152 -24.44 16.53 32.36
N ASN A 153 -24.71 15.23 32.51
CA ASN A 153 -25.16 14.61 33.76
C ASN A 153 -24.26 13.42 34.13
N VAL A 154 -23.05 13.72 34.61
CA VAL A 154 -22.00 12.74 34.93
C VAL A 154 -22.48 11.61 35.86
N SER A 155 -23.44 11.87 36.76
CA SER A 155 -24.01 10.87 37.69
C SER A 155 -24.81 9.75 37.03
N ASP A 156 -25.27 9.96 35.79
CA ASP A 156 -26.14 9.02 35.08
C ASP A 156 -25.34 7.95 34.32
N LEU A 157 -24.07 8.24 34.05
CA LEU A 157 -23.10 7.41 33.34
C LEU A 157 -22.79 6.08 34.07
N LEU A 158 -22.59 5.02 33.30
CA LEU A 158 -22.33 3.66 33.78
C LEU A 158 -20.98 3.55 34.51
N SER A 159 -19.96 4.28 34.05
CA SER A 159 -18.62 4.30 34.63
C SER A 159 -18.59 4.86 36.06
N HIS A 160 -19.56 5.70 36.42
CA HIS A 160 -19.72 6.22 37.79
C HIS A 160 -20.45 5.26 38.72
N LYS A 161 -21.04 4.16 38.19
CA LYS A 161 -21.81 3.16 38.96
C LYS A 161 -21.00 1.92 39.34
N GLN A 162 -19.76 1.75 38.86
CA GLN A 162 -18.92 0.59 39.14
C GLN A 162 -17.50 0.95 39.61
N ASN A 163 -17.02 0.26 40.66
CA ASN A 163 -15.62 0.26 41.10
C ASN A 163 -14.89 -0.92 40.43
N PHE A 164 -13.88 -0.65 39.59
CA PHE A 164 -13.18 -1.68 38.79
C PHE A 164 -12.07 -2.43 39.56
N ASN A 165 -11.99 -3.75 39.34
CA ASN A 165 -10.95 -4.67 39.82
C ASN A 165 -10.19 -5.24 38.60
N ILE A 166 -8.85 -5.21 38.61
CA ILE A 166 -7.97 -5.59 37.48
C ILE A 166 -7.34 -6.97 37.71
N LYS A 167 -7.30 -7.82 36.67
CA LYS A 167 -6.35 -8.96 36.55
C LYS A 167 -5.92 -9.19 35.08
N SER A 168 -4.65 -9.54 34.89
CA SER A 168 -3.99 -9.97 33.65
C SER A 168 -3.71 -11.47 33.65
N ASP A 169 -3.61 -12.10 32.46
CA ASP A 169 -2.49 -12.99 32.08
C ASP A 169 -2.61 -13.55 30.64
N SER A 170 -1.45 -13.98 30.14
CA SER A 170 -0.98 -14.47 28.82
C SER A 170 -1.50 -15.84 28.34
N ASP A 171 -1.42 -16.17 27.03
CA ASP A 171 -0.33 -16.97 26.40
C ASP A 171 -0.59 -17.47 24.94
N GLN A 172 0.52 -17.62 24.20
CA GLN A 172 0.93 -18.44 23.03
C GLN A 172 0.00 -19.00 21.92
N SER A 173 0.54 -19.01 20.69
CA SER A 173 0.10 -19.83 19.54
C SER A 173 1.30 -20.39 18.75
N SER A 174 1.14 -21.61 18.21
CA SER A 174 2.13 -22.43 17.51
C SER A 174 1.87 -22.45 15.98
N LYS A 175 2.94 -22.63 15.17
CA LYS A 175 2.92 -22.70 13.69
C LYS A 175 2.86 -24.17 13.21
N SER A 176 2.11 -24.42 12.13
CA SER A 176 2.16 -25.65 11.32
C SER A 176 2.64 -25.35 9.91
N GLU A 177 3.57 -26.15 9.40
CA GLU A 177 4.08 -26.15 8.02
C GLU A 177 3.05 -26.80 7.07
N ILE A 178 2.81 -26.19 5.91
CA ILE A 178 2.03 -26.75 4.80
C ILE A 178 3.01 -26.95 3.64
N SER A 179 3.06 -28.18 3.11
CA SER A 179 3.77 -28.53 1.88
C SER A 179 2.76 -28.61 0.73
N ILE A 180 3.22 -28.29 -0.48
CA ILE A 180 2.42 -28.25 -1.72
C ILE A 180 1.85 -29.64 -2.01
N PRO A 181 0.54 -29.78 -2.32
CA PRO A 181 -0.01 -31.02 -2.84
C PRO A 181 0.58 -31.34 -4.23
N GLU A 182 1.08 -32.57 -4.43
CA GLU A 182 1.68 -33.11 -5.67
C GLU A 182 0.84 -32.93 -6.96
N ALA A 183 -0.41 -32.46 -6.89
CA ALA A 183 -1.35 -32.40 -8.01
C ALA A 183 -1.13 -31.19 -8.96
N GLU A 184 -0.50 -30.09 -8.53
CA GLU A 184 -0.27 -28.91 -9.40
C GLU A 184 1.07 -28.92 -10.16
N GLU A 185 1.98 -29.84 -9.85
CA GLU A 185 3.20 -30.03 -10.67
C GLU A 185 2.92 -30.75 -12.00
N GLU A 186 1.76 -31.41 -12.13
CA GLU A 186 1.34 -32.09 -13.36
C GLU A 186 0.95 -31.08 -14.46
N GLY A 187 1.93 -30.61 -15.23
CA GLY A 187 1.69 -29.82 -16.45
C GLY A 187 2.61 -28.62 -16.65
N LEU A 188 3.47 -28.31 -15.68
CA LEU A 188 4.45 -27.22 -15.83
C LEU A 188 5.54 -27.61 -16.83
N LYS A 189 5.83 -26.68 -17.74
CA LYS A 189 6.99 -26.76 -18.63
C LYS A 189 8.23 -26.27 -17.88
N GLN A 190 9.41 -26.68 -18.32
CA GLN A 190 10.68 -26.17 -17.80
C GLN A 190 11.43 -25.38 -18.89
N PHE A 191 12.18 -24.37 -18.48
CA PHE A 191 13.15 -23.70 -19.34
C PHE A 191 14.47 -23.49 -18.59
N SER A 192 15.57 -23.59 -19.31
CA SER A 192 16.91 -23.33 -18.78
C SER A 192 17.37 -21.92 -19.16
N PHE A 193 18.14 -21.30 -18.27
CA PHE A 193 18.72 -19.97 -18.47
C PHE A 193 20.03 -19.84 -17.69
N GLU A 194 20.82 -18.84 -18.06
CA GLU A 194 22.06 -18.50 -17.36
C GLU A 194 21.84 -17.25 -16.49
N VAL A 195 22.27 -17.31 -15.24
CA VAL A 195 22.33 -16.17 -14.31
C VAL A 195 23.79 -15.72 -14.21
N VAL A 196 24.01 -14.42 -14.05
CA VAL A 196 25.36 -13.84 -13.93
C VAL A 196 25.49 -13.00 -12.66
N THR A 197 26.64 -13.09 -12.01
CA THR A 197 27.04 -12.17 -10.93
C THR A 197 28.15 -11.26 -11.44
N VAL A 198 28.05 -9.97 -11.17
CA VAL A 198 29.06 -8.96 -11.46
C VAL A 198 29.70 -8.42 -10.19
N ASN A 199 30.98 -8.08 -10.27
CA ASN A 199 31.66 -7.31 -9.22
C ASN A 199 31.31 -5.82 -9.29
N ARG A 200 31.82 -5.01 -8.35
CA ARG A 200 31.62 -3.55 -8.29
C ARG A 200 31.98 -2.78 -9.56
N LYS A 201 32.80 -3.34 -10.45
CA LYS A 201 33.19 -2.74 -11.75
C LYS A 201 32.27 -3.14 -12.90
N GLY A 202 31.22 -3.92 -12.62
CA GLY A 202 30.29 -4.44 -13.64
C GLY A 202 30.87 -5.57 -14.48
N VAL A 203 31.97 -6.20 -14.04
CA VAL A 203 32.57 -7.35 -14.74
C VAL A 203 31.93 -8.62 -14.22
N ILE A 204 31.46 -9.48 -15.13
CA ILE A 204 30.92 -10.80 -14.80
C ILE A 204 32.03 -11.65 -14.17
N ILE A 205 31.78 -12.11 -12.94
CA ILE A 205 32.69 -12.94 -12.15
C ILE A 205 32.17 -14.36 -11.94
N GLU A 206 30.87 -14.58 -12.14
CA GLU A 206 30.23 -15.88 -11.97
C GLU A 206 29.12 -16.06 -13.01
N ARG A 207 28.92 -17.31 -13.44
CA ARG A 207 27.84 -17.76 -14.32
C ARG A 207 27.28 -19.06 -13.77
N GLU A 208 25.97 -19.13 -13.67
CA GLU A 208 25.27 -20.33 -13.18
C GLU A 208 24.13 -20.69 -14.13
N ASN A 209 24.06 -21.95 -14.54
CA ASN A 209 22.91 -22.46 -15.29
C ASN A 209 21.81 -22.86 -14.32
N LYS A 210 20.63 -22.29 -14.48
CA LYS A 210 19.44 -22.59 -13.69
C LYS A 210 18.28 -23.04 -14.58
N GLN A 211 17.27 -23.59 -13.93
CA GLN A 211 16.01 -23.95 -14.55
C GLN A 211 14.86 -23.39 -13.72
N ALA A 212 13.76 -23.06 -14.39
CA ALA A 212 12.52 -22.69 -13.73
C ALA A 212 11.35 -23.39 -14.41
N SER A 213 10.35 -23.71 -13.61
CA SER A 213 9.06 -24.24 -14.06
C SER A 213 8.13 -23.09 -14.40
N TYR A 214 7.30 -23.25 -15.43
CA TYR A 214 6.33 -22.24 -15.86
C TYR A 214 5.14 -22.90 -16.57
N PHE A 215 4.04 -22.18 -16.65
CA PHE A 215 2.97 -22.47 -17.62
C PHE A 215 2.75 -21.28 -18.54
N THR A 216 2.02 -21.50 -19.63
CA THR A 216 1.67 -20.47 -20.61
C THR A 216 0.16 -20.31 -20.64
N GLU A 217 -0.32 -19.10 -20.36
CA GLU A 217 -1.71 -18.71 -20.58
C GLU A 217 -1.88 -18.22 -22.03
N ASP A 218 -2.77 -18.83 -22.79
CA ASP A 218 -3.08 -18.44 -24.17
C ASP A 218 -4.14 -17.33 -24.17
N LEU A 219 -3.73 -16.10 -24.51
CA LEU A 219 -4.63 -14.95 -24.59
C LEU A 219 -5.32 -14.84 -25.96
N GLY A 220 -5.15 -15.85 -26.81
CA GLY A 220 -5.69 -15.95 -28.15
C GLY A 220 -4.86 -15.24 -29.21
N ASN A 221 -5.06 -15.63 -30.47
CA ASN A 221 -4.39 -15.06 -31.65
C ASN A 221 -2.85 -15.12 -31.58
N GLY A 222 -2.28 -16.14 -30.92
CA GLY A 222 -0.84 -16.32 -30.78
C GLY A 222 -0.18 -15.30 -29.84
N VAL A 223 -0.93 -14.82 -28.83
CA VAL A 223 -0.41 -13.97 -27.76
C VAL A 223 -0.38 -14.79 -26.48
N ASP A 224 0.83 -15.08 -26.02
CA ASP A 224 1.08 -15.94 -24.86
C ASP A 224 1.48 -15.11 -23.63
N LEU A 225 1.07 -15.53 -22.44
CA LEU A 225 1.52 -15.02 -21.15
C LEU A 225 2.19 -16.14 -20.35
N ASP A 226 3.53 -16.14 -20.33
CA ASP A 226 4.32 -17.09 -19.54
C ASP A 226 4.34 -16.69 -18.06
N MET A 227 3.94 -17.62 -17.20
CA MET A 227 3.85 -17.47 -15.76
C MET A 227 4.82 -18.44 -15.07
N VAL A 228 5.86 -17.89 -14.44
CA VAL A 228 6.94 -18.63 -13.80
C VAL A 228 6.53 -19.04 -12.39
N SER A 229 6.77 -20.29 -12.01
CA SER A 229 6.57 -20.79 -10.64
C SER A 229 7.65 -20.22 -9.73
N ILE A 230 7.22 -19.48 -8.73
CA ILE A 230 8.05 -18.87 -7.70
C ILE A 230 7.91 -19.74 -6.44
N PRO A 231 9.02 -20.34 -5.96
CA PRO A 231 8.97 -21.24 -4.82
C PRO A 231 8.63 -20.49 -3.53
N GLU A 232 8.19 -21.23 -2.52
CA GLU A 232 8.09 -20.69 -1.17
C GLU A 232 9.46 -20.35 -0.61
N GLY A 233 9.50 -19.46 0.37
CA GLY A 233 10.72 -19.22 1.12
C GLY A 233 10.64 -18.01 2.04
N SER A 234 11.74 -17.71 2.71
CA SER A 234 11.86 -16.52 3.54
C SER A 234 13.02 -15.66 3.07
N PHE A 235 12.84 -14.35 3.16
CA PHE A 235 13.89 -13.38 2.84
C PHE A 235 13.81 -12.16 3.74
N PHE A 236 14.87 -11.35 3.74
CA PHE A 236 14.87 -10.04 4.36
C PHE A 236 14.40 -8.99 3.35
N MET A 237 13.20 -8.45 3.59
CA MET A 237 12.62 -7.37 2.80
C MET A 237 13.13 -6.02 3.30
N GLY A 238 13.41 -5.11 2.36
CA GLY A 238 14.02 -3.82 2.61
C GLY A 238 15.55 -3.85 2.60
N SER A 239 16.16 -2.72 2.94
CA SER A 239 17.61 -2.50 2.82
C SER A 239 18.29 -2.35 4.17
N PRO A 240 19.51 -2.87 4.36
CA PRO A 240 20.32 -2.52 5.52
C PRO A 240 20.78 -1.07 5.44
N GLU A 241 21.09 -0.45 6.60
CA GLU A 241 21.48 0.97 6.63
C GLU A 241 22.77 1.28 5.85
N THR A 242 23.59 0.25 5.64
CA THR A 242 24.87 0.33 4.94
C THR A 242 24.72 0.22 3.42
N GLU A 243 23.54 -0.13 2.91
CA GLU A 243 23.30 -0.19 1.47
C GLU A 243 23.29 1.22 0.89
N SER A 244 24.13 1.44 -0.12
CA SER A 244 24.22 2.74 -0.79
C SER A 244 22.90 3.09 -1.46
N TRP A 245 22.52 4.37 -1.42
CA TRP A 245 21.24 4.87 -1.95
C TRP A 245 19.98 4.35 -1.26
N SER A 246 20.11 3.60 -0.16
CA SER A 246 18.96 3.27 0.70
C SER A 246 18.44 4.51 1.43
N ASP A 247 17.14 4.50 1.74
CA ASP A 247 16.50 5.51 2.57
C ASP A 247 15.57 4.88 3.63
N ASP A 248 14.97 5.72 4.48
CA ASP A 248 14.17 5.28 5.62
C ASP A 248 12.88 4.54 5.23
N ARG A 249 12.43 4.66 3.97
CA ARG A 249 11.21 3.97 3.49
C ARG A 249 11.43 2.50 3.23
N GLU A 250 12.69 2.12 3.09
CA GLU A 250 13.13 0.75 2.88
C GLU A 250 13.46 0.06 4.22
N ARG A 251 13.12 0.70 5.34
CA ARG A 251 13.43 0.28 6.71
C ARG A 251 12.16 0.12 7.54
N PRO A 252 12.19 -0.64 8.65
CA PRO A 252 13.26 -1.56 9.01
C PRO A 252 13.34 -2.72 8.02
N GLN A 253 14.55 -3.23 7.82
CA GLN A 253 14.70 -4.52 7.18
C GLN A 253 14.06 -5.59 8.08
N HIS A 254 13.20 -6.43 7.51
CA HIS A 254 12.41 -7.41 8.26
C HIS A 254 12.27 -8.72 7.49
N GLN A 255 12.08 -9.82 8.22
CA GLN A 255 11.92 -11.13 7.60
C GLN A 255 10.48 -11.34 7.14
N VAL A 256 10.31 -11.78 5.91
CA VAL A 256 9.02 -12.11 5.31
C VAL A 256 9.06 -13.54 4.78
N SER A 257 8.00 -14.31 5.04
CA SER A 257 7.76 -15.63 4.48
C SER A 257 6.80 -15.50 3.30
N ILE A 258 7.17 -16.04 2.15
CA ILE A 258 6.39 -16.03 0.91
C ILE A 258 5.88 -17.44 0.65
N GLN A 259 4.58 -17.56 0.45
CA GLN A 259 3.96 -18.79 -0.06
C GLN A 259 4.24 -18.93 -1.56
N PRO A 260 4.23 -20.15 -2.11
CA PRO A 260 4.57 -20.34 -3.50
C PRO A 260 3.45 -19.76 -4.38
N PHE A 261 3.82 -19.15 -5.51
CA PHE A 261 2.89 -18.46 -6.41
C PHE A 261 3.46 -18.42 -7.83
N PHE A 262 2.66 -17.99 -8.80
CA PHE A 262 3.14 -17.73 -10.16
C PHE A 262 3.28 -16.24 -10.41
N LEU A 263 4.34 -15.85 -11.12
CA LEU A 263 4.60 -14.47 -11.52
C LEU A 263 4.95 -14.40 -13.00
N GLY A 264 4.44 -13.37 -13.68
CA GLY A 264 4.73 -13.13 -15.09
C GLY A 264 6.24 -13.07 -15.34
N LYS A 265 6.70 -13.89 -16.30
CA LYS A 265 8.11 -13.98 -16.71
C LYS A 265 8.70 -12.62 -17.09
N TYR A 266 7.84 -11.78 -17.65
CA TYR A 266 8.10 -10.43 -18.15
C TYR A 266 7.06 -9.45 -17.58
N GLN A 267 7.36 -8.16 -17.69
CA GLN A 267 6.32 -7.12 -17.66
C GLN A 267 5.25 -7.39 -18.73
N VAL A 268 3.99 -7.03 -18.47
CA VAL A 268 2.91 -7.19 -19.44
C VAL A 268 3.25 -6.43 -20.70
N THR A 269 3.25 -7.11 -21.84
CA THR A 269 3.57 -6.51 -23.14
C THR A 269 2.39 -5.78 -23.74
N GLN A 270 2.65 -4.88 -24.68
CA GLN A 270 1.59 -4.20 -25.44
C GLN A 270 0.71 -5.17 -26.24
N ALA A 271 1.22 -6.32 -26.66
CA ALA A 271 0.41 -7.36 -27.30
C ALA A 271 -0.56 -8.03 -26.32
N GLN A 272 -0.07 -8.42 -25.15
CA GLN A 272 -0.88 -9.00 -24.07
C GLN A 272 -1.94 -7.99 -23.57
N TRP A 273 -1.55 -6.73 -23.36
CA TRP A 273 -2.45 -5.63 -23.05
C TRP A 273 -3.62 -5.54 -24.05
N ARG A 274 -3.31 -5.49 -25.35
CA ARG A 274 -4.32 -5.42 -26.42
C ARG A 274 -5.23 -6.63 -26.47
N ALA A 275 -4.72 -7.82 -26.16
CA ALA A 275 -5.53 -9.03 -26.11
C ALA A 275 -6.57 -8.94 -24.97
N VAL A 276 -6.12 -8.61 -23.75
CA VAL A 276 -6.99 -8.53 -22.57
C VAL A 276 -7.92 -7.31 -22.60
N ALA A 277 -7.47 -6.17 -23.13
CA ALA A 277 -8.31 -4.98 -23.28
C ALA A 277 -9.51 -5.18 -24.22
N LYS A 278 -9.46 -6.19 -25.10
CA LYS A 278 -10.58 -6.59 -25.98
C LYS A 278 -11.56 -7.56 -25.30
N LEU A 279 -11.17 -8.21 -24.20
CA LEU A 279 -12.07 -9.06 -23.43
C LEU A 279 -13.20 -8.22 -22.82
N PRO A 280 -14.35 -8.84 -22.47
CA PRO A 280 -15.48 -8.13 -21.87
C PRO A 280 -15.05 -7.30 -20.66
N LYS A 281 -15.54 -6.05 -20.61
CA LYS A 281 -15.30 -5.13 -19.50
C LYS A 281 -15.90 -5.68 -18.20
N VAL A 282 -15.14 -5.55 -17.11
CA VAL A 282 -15.61 -5.89 -15.75
C VAL A 282 -16.02 -4.64 -14.99
N LYS A 283 -15.12 -3.66 -14.82
CA LYS A 283 -15.42 -2.40 -14.09
C LYS A 283 -15.21 -1.15 -14.91
N ARG A 284 -14.19 -1.10 -15.78
CA ARG A 284 -13.86 0.11 -16.57
C ARG A 284 -13.41 -0.22 -17.98
N ASP A 285 -13.52 0.76 -18.86
CA ASP A 285 -12.93 0.66 -20.20
C ASP A 285 -11.41 0.77 -20.09
N LEU A 286 -10.70 0.09 -20.99
CA LEU A 286 -9.26 0.17 -21.13
C LEU A 286 -8.96 0.76 -22.51
N ASP A 287 -8.10 1.78 -22.57
CA ASP A 287 -7.50 2.18 -23.83
C ASP A 287 -6.66 1.00 -24.35
N PRO A 288 -6.93 0.45 -25.55
CA PRO A 288 -6.16 -0.67 -26.08
C PRO A 288 -4.72 -0.30 -26.48
N ASP A 289 -4.36 0.99 -26.65
CA ASP A 289 -3.02 1.37 -27.10
C ASP A 289 -2.44 2.59 -26.35
N PRO A 290 -2.31 2.52 -25.01
CA PRO A 290 -1.98 3.67 -24.17
C PRO A 290 -0.50 4.08 -24.27
N SER A 291 0.37 3.16 -24.69
CA SER A 291 1.82 3.32 -24.58
C SER A 291 2.39 4.35 -25.56
N GLU A 292 3.34 5.15 -25.12
CA GLU A 292 4.13 6.06 -25.96
C GLU A 292 5.07 5.26 -26.88
N PHE A 293 5.87 4.36 -26.30
CA PHE A 293 6.93 3.66 -27.04
C PHE A 293 6.37 2.42 -27.73
N LYS A 294 6.07 2.53 -29.02
CA LYS A 294 5.35 1.46 -29.74
C LYS A 294 6.21 0.22 -30.02
N GLY A 295 5.64 -0.96 -29.74
CA GLY A 295 6.23 -2.24 -30.12
C GLY A 295 5.52 -3.41 -29.44
N LYS A 296 5.12 -4.43 -30.20
CA LYS A 296 4.31 -5.55 -29.68
C LYS A 296 4.87 -6.23 -28.42
N ASN A 297 6.19 -6.33 -28.34
CA ASN A 297 6.91 -6.99 -27.25
C ASN A 297 7.51 -6.00 -26.25
N ARG A 298 7.24 -4.69 -26.38
CA ARG A 298 7.60 -3.70 -25.35
C ARG A 298 6.60 -3.81 -24.20
N PRO A 299 7.00 -3.48 -22.96
CA PRO A 299 6.06 -3.40 -21.87
C PRO A 299 4.96 -2.38 -22.21
N VAL A 300 3.74 -2.65 -21.75
CA VAL A 300 2.71 -1.63 -21.71
C VAL A 300 3.10 -0.60 -20.66
N GLU A 301 3.07 0.66 -21.05
CA GLU A 301 3.20 1.80 -20.14
C GLU A 301 2.13 2.85 -20.44
N GLN A 302 2.07 3.91 -19.64
CA GLN A 302 0.90 4.79 -19.48
C GLN A 302 -0.34 4.04 -19.04
N VAL A 303 -0.19 3.13 -18.08
CA VAL A 303 -1.35 2.46 -17.45
C VAL A 303 -1.40 2.83 -15.98
N THR A 304 -2.59 3.18 -15.51
CA THR A 304 -2.80 3.45 -14.09
C THR A 304 -2.88 2.14 -13.32
N TRP A 305 -2.70 2.19 -12.00
CA TRP A 305 -2.89 1.00 -11.14
C TRP A 305 -4.30 0.41 -11.32
N VAL A 306 -5.30 1.28 -11.45
CA VAL A 306 -6.69 0.84 -11.60
C VAL A 306 -6.93 0.18 -12.97
N ASP A 307 -6.18 0.57 -14.00
CA ASP A 307 -6.19 -0.09 -15.32
C ASP A 307 -5.52 -1.46 -15.25
N ALA A 308 -4.38 -1.57 -14.55
CA ALA A 308 -3.69 -2.83 -14.32
C ALA A 308 -4.57 -3.83 -13.53
N VAL A 309 -5.31 -3.36 -12.52
CA VAL A 309 -6.27 -4.21 -11.80
C VAL A 309 -7.47 -4.60 -12.68
N GLU A 310 -7.96 -3.72 -13.55
CA GLU A 310 -8.99 -4.09 -14.53
C GLU A 310 -8.47 -5.15 -15.52
N PHE A 311 -7.23 -5.03 -15.99
CA PHE A 311 -6.57 -6.05 -16.79
C PHE A 311 -6.59 -7.41 -16.06
N CYS A 312 -6.14 -7.44 -14.80
CA CYS A 312 -6.13 -8.68 -14.01
C CYS A 312 -7.55 -9.25 -13.86
N ARG A 313 -8.56 -8.41 -13.58
CA ARG A 313 -9.97 -8.86 -13.48
C ARG A 313 -10.48 -9.48 -14.77
N ARG A 314 -10.22 -8.84 -15.92
CA ARG A 314 -10.66 -9.37 -17.22
C ARG A 314 -9.98 -10.69 -17.54
N LEU A 315 -8.69 -10.81 -17.21
CA LEU A 315 -7.97 -12.06 -17.35
C LEU A 315 -8.59 -13.13 -16.46
N SER A 316 -8.88 -12.84 -15.19
CA SER A 316 -9.51 -13.79 -14.28
C SER A 316 -10.88 -14.28 -14.73
N GLU A 317 -11.73 -13.37 -15.22
CA GLU A 317 -13.06 -13.74 -15.75
C GLU A 317 -12.95 -14.59 -17.02
N HIS A 318 -11.90 -14.39 -17.82
CA HIS A 318 -11.70 -15.12 -19.06
C HIS A 318 -11.17 -16.54 -18.84
N THR A 319 -10.26 -16.70 -17.89
CA THR A 319 -9.59 -17.98 -17.62
C THR A 319 -10.31 -18.81 -16.56
N GLY A 320 -11.14 -18.16 -15.72
CA GLY A 320 -11.77 -18.79 -14.56
C GLY A 320 -10.84 -18.93 -13.35
N THR A 321 -9.66 -18.30 -13.38
CA THR A 321 -8.66 -18.37 -12.31
C THR A 321 -8.25 -16.99 -11.83
N GLU A 322 -7.95 -16.83 -10.53
CA GLU A 322 -7.62 -15.51 -9.97
C GLU A 322 -6.22 -15.01 -10.38
N TYR A 323 -6.20 -14.04 -11.28
CA TYR A 323 -5.05 -13.19 -11.58
C TYR A 323 -5.12 -11.86 -10.83
N ARG A 324 -3.97 -11.36 -10.39
CA ARG A 324 -3.82 -10.14 -9.58
C ARG A 324 -2.48 -9.45 -9.81
N LEU A 325 -2.30 -8.28 -9.22
CA LEU A 325 -0.96 -7.70 -9.05
C LEU A 325 -0.21 -8.46 -7.93
N PRO A 326 1.13 -8.57 -8.01
CA PRO A 326 1.91 -9.10 -6.90
C PRO A 326 1.81 -8.16 -5.68
N SER A 327 1.93 -8.71 -4.48
CA SER A 327 2.23 -7.87 -3.32
C SER A 327 3.64 -7.26 -3.46
N GLU A 328 3.90 -6.17 -2.75
CA GLU A 328 5.24 -5.57 -2.71
C GLU A 328 6.29 -6.58 -2.21
N ALA A 329 5.90 -7.41 -1.23
CA ALA A 329 6.74 -8.45 -0.67
C ALA A 329 7.04 -9.58 -1.67
N GLU A 330 6.01 -10.06 -2.38
CA GLU A 330 6.16 -11.03 -3.47
C GLU A 330 7.08 -10.49 -4.56
N TRP A 331 6.92 -9.22 -4.94
CA TRP A 331 7.75 -8.58 -5.95
C TRP A 331 9.22 -8.50 -5.51
N GLU A 332 9.50 -8.06 -4.26
CA GLU A 332 10.89 -7.96 -3.77
C GLU A 332 11.54 -9.33 -3.64
N TYR A 333 10.81 -10.32 -3.11
CA TYR A 333 11.28 -11.70 -3.02
C TYR A 333 11.64 -12.25 -4.39
N ALA A 334 10.73 -12.08 -5.35
CA ALA A 334 10.91 -12.50 -6.72
C ALA A 334 12.08 -11.78 -7.39
N CYS A 335 12.24 -10.46 -7.17
CA CYS A 335 13.35 -9.66 -7.70
C CYS A 335 14.70 -10.17 -7.19
N ARG A 336 14.81 -10.38 -5.87
CA ARG A 336 16.05 -10.83 -5.22
C ARG A 336 16.44 -12.24 -5.61
N ALA A 337 15.48 -13.14 -5.78
CA ALA A 337 15.70 -14.54 -6.15
C ALA A 337 16.84 -15.21 -5.34
N GLY A 338 16.85 -14.97 -4.03
CA GLY A 338 17.84 -15.50 -3.07
C GLY A 338 19.07 -14.61 -2.82
N THR A 339 19.27 -13.53 -3.59
CA THR A 339 20.38 -12.59 -3.36
C THR A 339 20.08 -11.59 -2.25
N THR A 340 21.12 -11.16 -1.54
CA THR A 340 21.05 -10.10 -0.51
C THR A 340 21.70 -8.79 -0.95
N THR A 341 22.23 -8.75 -2.16
CA THR A 341 22.86 -7.59 -2.78
C THR A 341 21.82 -6.58 -3.29
N PRO A 342 22.24 -5.34 -3.63
CA PRO A 342 21.32 -4.33 -4.15
C PRO A 342 20.64 -4.72 -5.46
N PHE A 343 21.27 -5.56 -6.27
CA PHE A 343 20.72 -6.13 -7.50
C PHE A 343 20.89 -7.65 -7.48
N HIS A 344 20.04 -8.40 -8.18
CA HIS A 344 20.26 -9.84 -8.37
C HIS A 344 21.55 -10.16 -9.15
N TYR A 345 22.11 -9.16 -9.84
CA TYR A 345 23.41 -9.26 -10.50
C TYR A 345 24.59 -9.08 -9.53
N GLY A 346 24.38 -8.68 -8.27
CA GLY A 346 25.43 -8.42 -7.30
C GLY A 346 25.50 -6.96 -6.85
N GLU A 347 26.72 -6.47 -6.60
CA GLU A 347 26.95 -5.16 -5.99
C GLU A 347 26.70 -3.96 -6.93
N THR A 348 26.51 -4.21 -8.23
CA THR A 348 26.20 -3.15 -9.20
C THR A 348 25.40 -3.69 -10.40
N ILE A 349 25.00 -2.80 -11.29
CA ILE A 349 24.27 -3.08 -12.52
C ILE A 349 24.89 -2.30 -13.69
N THR A 350 24.73 -2.78 -14.93
CA THR A 350 25.27 -2.10 -16.11
C THR A 350 24.21 -1.96 -17.21
N SER A 351 24.41 -1.02 -18.14
CA SER A 351 23.54 -0.84 -19.32
C SER A 351 23.43 -2.07 -20.25
N LYS A 352 24.25 -3.10 -20.04
CA LYS A 352 24.20 -4.39 -20.75
C LYS A 352 23.31 -5.43 -20.05
N LEU A 353 22.86 -5.13 -18.84
CA LEU A 353 22.10 -6.04 -17.97
C LEU A 353 20.68 -5.51 -17.69
N ALA A 354 20.46 -4.22 -17.86
CA ALA A 354 19.19 -3.56 -17.61
C ALA A 354 19.04 -2.27 -18.42
N ASN A 355 17.79 -1.80 -18.54
CA ASN A 355 17.47 -0.54 -19.19
C ASN A 355 17.13 0.53 -18.14
N TYR A 356 18.04 1.49 -17.95
CA TYR A 356 17.91 2.59 -16.99
C TYR A 356 18.76 3.80 -17.47
N ALA A 357 18.78 4.89 -16.70
CA ALA A 357 19.66 6.05 -16.97
C ALA A 357 21.12 5.74 -16.64
N ALA A 358 21.77 4.91 -17.47
CA ALA A 358 23.14 4.45 -17.25
C ALA A 358 24.23 5.51 -17.52
N SER A 359 23.84 6.76 -17.74
CA SER A 359 24.74 7.93 -17.64
C SER A 359 25.29 8.12 -16.22
N ASP A 360 24.60 7.56 -15.23
CA ASP A 360 24.97 7.50 -13.82
C ASP A 360 25.40 6.09 -13.44
N THR A 361 26.24 6.01 -12.41
CA THR A 361 26.80 4.76 -11.89
C THR A 361 26.36 4.56 -10.45
N TYR A 362 26.12 3.31 -10.07
CA TYR A 362 25.85 2.89 -8.71
C TYR A 362 27.13 2.69 -7.90
N ALA A 363 28.12 2.02 -8.49
CA ALA A 363 29.38 1.69 -7.84
C ALA A 363 30.58 2.15 -8.70
N GLU A 364 31.45 1.22 -9.11
CA GLU A 364 32.70 1.48 -9.84
C GLU A 364 32.61 1.05 -11.32
N GLU A 365 31.43 0.68 -11.79
CA GLU A 365 31.20 0.32 -13.18
C GLU A 365 31.36 1.53 -14.11
N ALA A 366 31.66 1.26 -15.38
CA ALA A 366 31.73 2.29 -16.38
C ALA A 366 30.32 2.82 -16.71
N LYS A 367 30.22 4.14 -16.95
CA LYS A 367 29.03 4.76 -17.54
C LYS A 367 28.62 4.03 -18.81
N GLY A 368 27.33 3.80 -18.95
CA GLY A 368 26.72 3.06 -20.04
C GLY A 368 25.83 3.91 -20.93
N GLU A 369 25.13 3.22 -21.83
CA GLU A 369 24.14 3.81 -22.72
C GLU A 369 22.85 4.16 -21.96
N TYR A 370 22.43 5.41 -22.03
CA TYR A 370 21.06 5.82 -21.67
C TYR A 370 20.19 5.83 -22.93
N ARG A 371 19.25 4.89 -23.01
CA ARG A 371 18.45 4.66 -24.23
C ARG A 371 17.33 5.67 -24.43
N GLY A 372 16.83 6.27 -23.36
CA GLY A 372 15.76 7.27 -23.45
C GLY A 372 14.38 6.71 -23.85
N GLU A 373 14.22 5.39 -23.88
CA GLU A 373 12.98 4.68 -24.19
C GLU A 373 12.95 3.30 -23.53
N THR A 374 11.78 2.64 -23.54
CA THR A 374 11.68 1.23 -23.13
C THR A 374 12.52 0.32 -24.04
N THR A 375 12.67 -0.95 -23.70
CA THR A 375 13.15 -2.00 -24.60
C THR A 375 12.10 -3.11 -24.69
N PRO A 376 12.11 -3.96 -25.74
CA PRO A 376 11.35 -5.20 -25.69
C PRO A 376 11.65 -5.98 -24.40
N VAL A 377 10.64 -6.63 -23.83
CA VAL A 377 10.84 -7.48 -22.65
C VAL A 377 11.80 -8.62 -22.98
N GLY A 378 12.65 -8.99 -22.03
CA GLY A 378 13.70 -9.99 -22.23
C GLY A 378 14.81 -9.54 -23.20
N HIS A 379 14.97 -8.23 -23.43
CA HIS A 379 16.06 -7.71 -24.26
C HIS A 379 17.44 -8.04 -23.69
N PHE A 380 17.55 -8.06 -22.35
CA PHE A 380 18.78 -8.43 -21.65
C PHE A 380 18.83 -9.95 -21.42
N PRO A 381 19.98 -10.60 -21.67
CA PRO A 381 20.04 -12.05 -21.82
C PRO A 381 19.96 -12.84 -20.50
N TYR A 382 20.13 -12.19 -19.35
CA TYR A 382 20.31 -12.87 -18.07
C TYR A 382 19.14 -12.57 -17.13
N PRO A 383 18.21 -13.50 -16.91
CA PRO A 383 17.18 -13.35 -15.89
C PRO A 383 17.77 -13.53 -14.48
N ASN A 384 16.92 -13.38 -13.46
CA ASN A 384 17.30 -13.68 -12.09
C ASN A 384 17.25 -15.16 -11.73
N GLY A 385 17.57 -15.49 -10.49
CA GLY A 385 17.62 -16.86 -9.98
C GLY A 385 16.33 -17.66 -10.13
N PHE A 386 15.19 -16.99 -10.31
CA PHE A 386 13.88 -17.61 -10.56
C PHE A 386 13.49 -17.61 -12.04
N GLY A 387 14.29 -17.03 -12.94
CA GLY A 387 13.98 -17.00 -14.37
C GLY A 387 13.12 -15.82 -14.80
N LEU A 388 13.01 -14.78 -13.97
CA LEU A 388 12.30 -13.54 -14.27
C LEU A 388 13.22 -12.52 -14.92
N TYR A 389 12.68 -11.81 -15.92
CA TYR A 389 13.40 -10.77 -16.67
C TYR A 389 12.95 -9.38 -16.26
N ASP A 390 13.81 -8.41 -16.56
CA ASP A 390 13.55 -6.97 -16.43
C ASP A 390 13.12 -6.55 -15.00
N MET A 391 13.59 -7.28 -13.97
CA MET A 391 13.32 -6.93 -12.55
C MET A 391 14.04 -5.65 -12.09
N HIS A 392 14.93 -5.10 -12.92
CA HIS A 392 15.66 -3.86 -12.70
C HIS A 392 15.57 -3.00 -13.96
N GLY A 393 14.80 -1.92 -13.91
CA GLY A 393 14.60 -0.96 -14.99
C GLY A 393 13.48 -1.33 -15.98
N ASN A 394 13.61 -0.81 -17.20
CA ASN A 394 12.60 -0.79 -18.26
C ASN A 394 11.36 0.02 -17.91
N VAL A 395 10.49 -0.45 -17.02
CA VAL A 395 9.33 0.29 -16.49
C VAL A 395 9.17 0.01 -15.00
N TRP A 396 8.70 1.02 -14.26
CA TRP A 396 8.21 0.83 -12.91
C TRP A 396 7.02 -0.13 -12.94
N GLU A 397 6.88 -0.94 -11.91
CA GLU A 397 5.83 -1.96 -11.88
C GLU A 397 4.89 -1.78 -10.69
N TRP A 398 3.59 -1.63 -10.99
CA TRP A 398 2.56 -1.59 -9.96
C TRP A 398 2.53 -2.86 -9.11
N CYS A 399 2.52 -2.68 -7.80
CA CYS A 399 2.19 -3.72 -6.82
C CYS A 399 0.75 -3.54 -6.30
N ALA A 400 0.17 -4.57 -5.70
CA ALA A 400 -1.15 -4.51 -5.09
C ALA A 400 -1.20 -3.60 -3.85
N ASP A 401 -0.05 -3.40 -3.21
CA ASP A 401 0.10 -2.68 -1.95
C ASP A 401 -0.11 -1.17 -2.12
N PRO A 402 -0.89 -0.55 -1.22
CA PRO A 402 -0.85 0.89 -1.08
C PRO A 402 0.55 1.36 -0.61
N CYS A 403 0.88 2.61 -0.89
CA CYS A 403 2.09 3.24 -0.41
C CYS A 403 2.10 3.39 1.12
N HIS A 404 3.25 3.10 1.71
CA HIS A 404 3.56 3.29 3.13
C HIS A 404 4.90 4.01 3.27
N ASP A 405 5.02 4.85 4.30
CA ASP A 405 6.24 5.63 4.52
C ASP A 405 7.46 4.79 4.87
N ASN A 406 7.28 3.56 5.34
CA ASN A 406 8.33 2.64 5.79
C ASN A 406 7.73 1.24 6.00
N TYR A 407 8.50 0.29 6.53
CA TYR A 407 8.09 -1.08 6.85
C TYR A 407 7.70 -1.30 8.33
N PHE A 408 7.51 -0.24 9.13
CA PHE A 408 7.05 -0.43 10.50
C PHE A 408 5.62 -0.97 10.52
N GLY A 409 5.47 -2.22 10.99
CA GLY A 409 4.19 -2.93 11.01
C GLY A 409 3.80 -3.56 9.66
N ALA A 410 4.78 -3.78 8.77
CA ALA A 410 4.57 -4.52 7.54
C ALA A 410 4.19 -5.99 7.84
N PRO A 411 3.33 -6.63 7.01
CA PRO A 411 3.06 -8.05 7.09
C PRO A 411 4.34 -8.87 6.90
N THR A 412 4.39 -10.03 7.54
CA THR A 412 5.56 -10.94 7.48
C THR A 412 5.25 -12.24 6.74
N ASP A 413 4.10 -12.32 6.07
CA ASP A 413 3.56 -13.51 5.41
C ASP A 413 3.37 -13.33 3.90
N GLY A 414 3.93 -12.26 3.32
CA GLY A 414 3.84 -11.97 1.89
C GLY A 414 2.48 -11.41 1.45
N SER A 415 1.52 -11.27 2.36
CA SER A 415 0.22 -10.69 2.03
C SER A 415 0.34 -9.20 1.67
N VAL A 416 -0.60 -8.73 0.85
CA VAL A 416 -0.72 -7.30 0.52
C VAL A 416 -0.91 -6.51 1.82
N TRP A 417 -0.06 -5.51 2.04
CA TRP A 417 -0.12 -4.62 3.19
C TRP A 417 -1.30 -3.67 3.10
N ASN A 418 -2.49 -4.19 3.36
CA ASN A 418 -3.71 -3.41 3.34
C ASN A 418 -4.01 -2.90 4.76
N LYS A 419 -3.44 -1.75 5.15
CA LYS A 419 -4.07 -0.98 6.23
C LYS A 419 -5.45 -0.56 5.71
N LYS A 420 -6.53 -0.87 6.43
CA LYS A 420 -7.90 -0.55 6.00
C LYS A 420 -8.07 0.97 5.86
N PHE A 421 -7.78 1.49 4.69
CA PHE A 421 -8.03 2.88 4.34
C PHE A 421 -9.44 2.98 3.70
N ASN A 422 -10.18 4.03 4.06
CA ASN A 422 -11.54 4.20 3.54
C ASN A 422 -11.57 4.39 2.00
N LEU A 423 -12.74 4.18 1.38
CA LEU A 423 -12.94 4.29 -0.07
C LEU A 423 -12.48 5.64 -0.67
N PHE A 424 -12.39 6.70 0.14
CA PHE A 424 -11.87 8.00 -0.29
C PHE A 424 -10.34 8.00 -0.37
N HIS A 425 -9.63 7.38 0.58
CA HIS A 425 -8.20 7.11 0.47
C HIS A 425 -7.88 6.22 -0.73
N TYR A 426 -8.69 5.22 -1.04
CA TYR A 426 -8.47 4.33 -2.18
C TYR A 426 -8.31 5.06 -3.54
N TYR A 427 -8.82 6.28 -3.73
CA TYR A 427 -8.65 7.05 -4.98
C TYR A 427 -7.50 8.07 -4.95
N ILE A 428 -7.00 8.44 -3.77
CA ILE A 428 -5.93 9.44 -3.58
C ILE A 428 -4.63 8.80 -3.06
N MET A 429 -4.65 7.51 -2.76
CA MET A 429 -3.47 6.78 -2.35
C MET A 429 -2.48 6.66 -3.51
N GLN A 430 -1.21 6.81 -3.13
CA GLN A 430 -0.11 6.44 -3.99
C GLN A 430 0.00 4.92 -3.89
N ASP A 431 0.18 4.23 -5.01
CA ASP A 431 0.46 2.78 -4.98
C ASP A 431 1.97 2.57 -5.08
N ILE A 432 2.44 1.50 -4.45
CA ILE A 432 3.85 1.15 -4.54
C ILE A 432 4.18 0.73 -5.97
N MET A 433 5.25 1.30 -6.49
CA MET A 433 5.94 0.75 -7.65
C MET A 433 7.35 0.31 -7.30
N ARG A 434 7.81 -0.68 -8.05
CA ARG A 434 9.09 -1.34 -7.85
C ARG A 434 9.90 -1.44 -9.14
N GLY A 435 11.22 -1.60 -9.01
CA GLY A 435 12.13 -1.97 -10.09
C GLY A 435 12.82 -0.85 -10.83
N GLY A 436 12.38 0.41 -10.74
CA GLY A 436 12.94 1.50 -11.56
C GLY A 436 12.39 1.46 -13.00
N SER A 437 12.89 2.32 -13.88
CA SER A 437 12.48 2.39 -15.28
C SER A 437 13.61 2.87 -16.20
N TRP A 438 13.35 2.93 -17.51
CA TRP A 438 14.31 3.35 -18.52
C TRP A 438 14.98 4.73 -18.25
N ASN A 439 14.35 5.63 -17.50
CA ASN A 439 14.89 6.97 -17.18
C ASN A 439 15.32 7.17 -15.73
N THR A 440 15.30 6.13 -14.90
CA THR A 440 15.72 6.26 -13.51
C THR A 440 17.20 6.00 -13.34
N ILE A 441 17.81 6.67 -12.38
CA ILE A 441 19.20 6.40 -11.97
C ILE A 441 19.32 4.98 -11.37
N PRO A 442 20.51 4.36 -11.38
CA PRO A 442 20.64 2.96 -10.97
C PRO A 442 20.28 2.71 -9.50
N GLY A 443 20.42 3.70 -8.61
CA GLY A 443 20.00 3.60 -7.21
C GLY A 443 18.49 3.34 -7.03
N GLU A 444 17.66 3.79 -7.97
CA GLU A 444 16.21 3.54 -7.99
C GLU A 444 15.85 2.18 -8.63
N CYS A 445 16.83 1.50 -9.22
CA CYS A 445 16.65 0.17 -9.80
C CYS A 445 17.03 -0.94 -8.80
N ARG A 446 17.44 -0.64 -7.57
CA ARG A 446 17.77 -1.66 -6.57
C ARG A 446 16.55 -2.51 -6.21
N SER A 447 16.77 -3.76 -5.80
CA SER A 447 15.71 -4.66 -5.35
C SER A 447 14.87 -4.05 -4.22
N ALA A 448 15.50 -3.35 -3.27
CA ALA A 448 14.82 -2.72 -2.14
C ALA A 448 14.19 -1.36 -2.47
N SER A 449 14.51 -0.73 -3.61
CA SER A 449 14.10 0.65 -3.89
C SER A 449 12.59 0.77 -4.12
N ARG A 450 11.94 1.61 -3.32
CA ARG A 450 10.51 1.93 -3.41
C ARG A 450 10.34 3.25 -4.14
N SER A 451 9.36 3.36 -5.03
CA SER A 451 9.15 4.59 -5.80
C SER A 451 8.96 5.81 -4.89
N ASN A 452 9.78 6.84 -5.08
CA ASN A 452 9.81 8.06 -4.25
C ASN A 452 8.65 9.03 -4.52
N SER A 453 7.87 8.79 -5.56
CA SER A 453 7.09 9.85 -6.19
C SER A 453 5.60 9.71 -5.89
N PHE A 454 4.99 10.86 -5.61
CA PHE A 454 3.56 11.06 -5.40
C PHE A 454 2.76 10.75 -6.67
N HIS A 455 2.56 9.47 -6.96
CA HIS A 455 1.81 9.02 -8.13
C HIS A 455 0.39 8.64 -7.71
N LEU A 456 -0.58 9.52 -7.99
CA LEU A 456 -1.98 9.21 -7.72
C LEU A 456 -2.49 8.16 -8.71
N ARG A 457 -3.40 7.29 -8.24
CA ARG A 457 -4.02 6.15 -8.96
C ARG A 457 -4.62 6.44 -10.34
N VAL A 458 -4.72 7.69 -10.76
CA VAL A 458 -5.47 8.14 -11.94
C VAL A 458 -4.61 8.92 -12.95
N PHE A 459 -3.31 9.11 -12.70
CA PHE A 459 -2.43 9.81 -13.64
C PHE A 459 -1.61 8.84 -14.48
N TYR A 460 -1.51 9.14 -15.78
CA TYR A 460 -0.68 8.43 -16.74
C TYR A 460 0.77 8.87 -16.61
N PHE A 461 1.69 7.91 -16.53
CA PHE A 461 3.12 8.16 -16.51
C PHE A 461 3.81 7.29 -17.58
N LEU A 462 4.65 7.92 -18.41
CA LEU A 462 5.38 7.32 -19.56
C LEU A 462 6.38 6.19 -19.20
N LYS A 463 6.35 5.72 -17.95
CA LYS A 463 7.38 4.85 -17.37
C LYS A 463 6.84 3.80 -16.43
N VAL A 464 5.51 3.64 -16.35
CA VAL A 464 4.87 2.73 -15.39
C VAL A 464 4.04 1.70 -16.14
N GLY A 465 4.37 0.43 -15.90
CA GLY A 465 3.65 -0.76 -16.33
C GLY A 465 3.38 -1.66 -15.13
N PHE A 466 3.32 -2.97 -15.35
CA PHE A 466 3.12 -3.97 -14.30
C PHE A 466 3.46 -5.38 -14.80
N ARG A 467 3.55 -6.32 -13.87
CA ARG A 467 3.49 -7.76 -14.16
C ARG A 467 2.38 -8.40 -13.34
N VAL A 468 1.96 -9.59 -13.74
CA VAL A 468 0.79 -10.28 -13.19
C VAL A 468 1.25 -11.41 -12.26
N ALA A 469 0.55 -11.61 -11.15
CA ALA A 469 0.70 -12.72 -10.23
C ALA A 469 -0.57 -13.59 -10.19
N ARG A 470 -0.41 -14.85 -9.79
CA ARG A 470 -1.48 -15.83 -9.58
C ARG A 470 -1.08 -16.76 -8.41
N GLY A 471 -2.01 -17.12 -7.53
CA GLY A 471 -1.76 -18.11 -6.46
C GLY A 471 -1.69 -19.55 -6.99
N ILE A 472 -1.11 -20.44 -6.19
CA ILE A 472 -1.17 -21.90 -6.35
C ILE A 472 -2.45 -22.37 -5.64
N GLU A 473 -3.28 -23.22 -6.26
CA GLU A 473 -4.58 -23.65 -5.68
C GLU A 473 -4.43 -24.74 -4.61
#